data_AF-A0A7Y2NPJ6-F1
#
_entry.id   AF-A0A7Y2NPJ6-F1
#
_cell.length_a   1.000
_cell.length_b   1.000
_cell.length_c   1.000
_cell.angle_alpha   90.00
_cell.angle_beta   90.00
_cell.angle_gamma   90.00
#
_symmetry.space_group_name_H-M   'P 1'
#
loop_
_entity.id
_entity.type
_entity.pdbx_description
1 polymer ?
#
loop_
_entity_poly.entity_id
_entity_poly.type
_entity_poly.pdbx_seq_one_letter_code
_entity_poly.pdbx_strand_id
1 'polypeptide(L)'
;MDPIQKTTALIFAVTIVLIITRKFSTVGFSLLGVIAMVVAGVMTDIEAFKFVDVHLLVILVSIWIIAGYFGKTGIPEYLGDLSLRLSRGNIPLFVTLVGVIAGFISMFVNNVVVVLMLAPVITSINKSYGFKATGPILFIGLCSNFMGTALLLGDLPPQMLHSVTGIEFLGFIWQAGRPSSFPILTAVYLLVCYFFYLGFRRSELSRCVPDDEAPR
;
A
#
# COMPACT_ATOMS: atom_id res chain seq x y z
N MET A 1 -30.54 23.28 2.02
CA MET A 1 -29.43 22.99 2.96
C MET A 1 -29.68 23.79 4.22
N ASP A 2 -29.84 23.09 5.33
CA ASP A 2 -30.00 23.72 6.63
C ASP A 2 -28.75 24.55 6.99
N PRO A 3 -28.87 25.59 7.83
CA PRO A 3 -27.74 26.42 8.22
C PRO A 3 -26.56 25.60 8.77
N ILE A 4 -26.85 24.57 9.57
CA ILE A 4 -25.86 23.63 10.12
C ILE A 4 -25.15 22.86 8.99
N GLN A 5 -25.87 22.35 7.99
CA GLN A 5 -25.28 21.62 6.87
C GLN A 5 -24.31 22.49 6.05
N LYS A 6 -24.64 23.79 5.87
CA LYS A 6 -23.76 24.74 5.18
C LYS A 6 -22.48 24.99 5.98
N THR A 7 -22.59 25.17 7.29
CA THR A 7 -21.44 25.37 8.18
C THR A 7 -20.53 24.14 8.18
N THR A 8 -21.09 22.93 8.28
CA THR A 8 -20.35 21.67 8.17
C THR A 8 -19.59 21.55 6.85
N ALA A 9 -20.28 21.79 5.73
CA ALA A 9 -19.68 21.70 4.41
C ALA A 9 -18.54 22.71 4.22
N LEU A 10 -18.70 23.93 4.75
CA LEU A 10 -17.67 24.95 4.71
C LEU A 10 -16.44 24.53 5.53
N ILE A 11 -16.61 24.10 6.78
CA ILE A 11 -15.51 23.66 7.64
C ILE A 11 -14.78 22.47 7.01
N PHE A 12 -15.53 21.51 6.47
CA PHE A 12 -14.97 20.36 5.77
C PHE A 12 -14.15 20.79 4.55
N ALA A 13 -14.70 21.64 3.67
CA ALA A 13 -14.00 22.12 2.48
C ALA A 13 -12.72 22.87 2.83
N VAL A 14 -12.78 23.77 3.82
CA VAL A 14 -11.60 24.52 4.30
C VAL A 14 -10.54 23.57 4.85
N THR A 15 -10.94 22.60 5.68
CA THR A 15 -10.02 21.62 6.27
C THR A 15 -9.32 20.79 5.19
N ILE A 16 -10.07 20.33 4.18
CA ILE A 16 -9.52 19.59 3.05
C ILE A 16 -8.54 20.44 2.25
N VAL A 17 -8.87 21.70 1.95
CA VAL A 17 -7.95 22.61 1.25
C VAL A 17 -6.66 22.82 2.04
N LEU A 18 -6.74 22.98 3.37
CA LEU A 18 -5.57 23.11 4.23
C LEU A 18 -4.69 21.84 4.21
N ILE A 19 -5.30 20.66 4.28
CA ILE A 19 -4.61 19.37 4.17
C ILE A 19 -3.91 19.22 2.82
N ILE A 20 -4.58 19.59 1.72
CA ILE A 20 -4.01 19.51 0.37
C ILE A 20 -2.84 20.48 0.21
N THR A 21 -2.91 21.66 0.81
CA THR A 21 -1.85 22.68 0.73
C THR A 21 -0.55 22.21 1.40
N ARG A 22 -0.61 21.19 2.29
CA ARG A 22 0.55 20.54 2.96
C ARG A 22 1.55 21.51 3.63
N LYS A 23 1.12 22.75 3.97
CA LYS A 23 1.98 23.76 4.63
C LYS A 23 2.30 23.41 6.09
N PHE A 24 1.42 22.65 6.75
CA PHE A 24 1.58 22.14 8.11
C PHE A 24 1.26 20.64 8.17
N SER A 25 1.41 20.01 9.34
CA SER A 25 1.10 18.60 9.54
C SER A 25 -0.39 18.32 9.26
N THR A 26 -0.65 17.27 8.48
CA THR A 26 -2.01 16.81 8.19
C THR A 26 -2.83 16.58 9.47
N VAL A 27 -2.17 16.05 10.50
CA VAL A 27 -2.75 15.81 11.84
C VAL A 27 -3.21 17.11 12.50
N GLY A 28 -2.41 18.18 12.39
CA GLY A 28 -2.77 19.47 12.97
C GLY A 28 -4.01 20.06 12.30
N PHE A 29 -4.08 20.01 10.96
CA PHE A 29 -5.24 20.50 10.25
C PHE A 29 -6.50 19.65 10.47
N SER A 30 -6.39 18.33 10.57
CA SER A 30 -7.54 17.49 10.91
C SER A 30 -8.09 17.79 12.31
N LEU A 31 -7.22 18.01 13.29
CA LEU A 31 -7.64 18.37 14.66
C LEU A 31 -8.28 19.76 14.70
N LEU A 32 -7.71 20.74 14.00
CA LEU A 32 -8.30 22.08 13.90
C LEU A 32 -9.71 22.03 13.26
N GLY A 33 -9.90 21.20 12.24
CA GLY A 33 -11.21 20.99 11.62
C GLY A 33 -12.24 20.43 12.61
N VAL A 34 -11.86 19.42 13.42
CA VAL A 34 -12.73 18.86 14.47
C VAL A 34 -13.04 19.88 15.56
N ILE A 35 -12.04 20.63 16.03
CA ILE A 35 -12.24 21.70 17.02
C ILE A 35 -13.19 22.77 16.47
N ALA A 36 -13.05 23.17 15.21
CA ALA A 36 -13.94 24.12 14.57
C ALA A 36 -15.39 23.60 14.50
N MET A 37 -15.58 22.30 14.25
CA MET A 37 -16.92 21.68 14.26
C MET A 37 -17.56 21.70 15.66
N VAL A 38 -16.77 21.48 16.72
CA VAL A 38 -17.25 21.54 18.11
C VAL A 38 -17.59 22.97 18.52
N VAL A 39 -16.71 23.94 18.23
CA VAL A 39 -16.93 25.37 18.54
C VAL A 39 -18.12 25.94 17.77
N ALA A 40 -18.34 25.50 16.53
CA ALA A 40 -19.49 25.90 15.73
C ALA A 40 -20.82 25.27 16.19
N GLY A 41 -20.81 24.40 17.22
CA GLY A 41 -22.00 23.72 17.73
C GLY A 41 -22.59 22.68 16.77
N VAL A 42 -21.81 22.21 15.80
CA VAL A 42 -22.24 21.19 14.83
C VAL A 42 -22.22 19.80 15.45
N MET A 43 -21.25 19.55 16.33
CA MET A 43 -21.13 18.30 17.10
C MET A 43 -20.68 18.62 18.53
N THR A 44 -20.97 17.72 19.46
CA THR A 44 -20.42 17.77 20.83
C THR A 44 -18.99 17.20 20.88
N ASP A 45 -18.25 17.54 21.93
CA ASP A 45 -16.96 16.95 22.24
C ASP A 45 -17.06 15.43 22.45
N ILE A 46 -18.11 14.97 23.13
CA ILE A 46 -18.37 13.54 23.36
C ILE A 46 -18.61 12.81 22.03
N GLU A 47 -19.37 13.40 21.11
CA GLU A 47 -19.56 12.83 19.77
C GLU A 47 -18.26 12.77 18.98
N ALA A 48 -17.42 13.81 19.05
CA ALA A 48 -16.12 13.82 18.40
C ALA A 48 -15.24 12.65 18.86
N PHE A 49 -15.21 12.34 20.17
CA PHE A 49 -14.47 11.19 20.69
C PHE A 49 -15.06 9.84 20.28
N LYS A 50 -16.38 9.74 20.08
CA LYS A 50 -17.03 8.50 19.60
C LYS A 50 -16.65 8.14 18.16
N PHE A 51 -16.22 9.10 17.35
CA PHE A 51 -15.72 8.84 15.99
C PHE A 51 -14.31 8.23 15.98
N VAL A 52 -13.60 8.22 17.12
CA VAL A 52 -12.29 7.60 17.22
C VAL A 52 -12.43 6.11 17.47
N ASP A 53 -12.10 5.31 16.45
CA ASP A 53 -12.13 3.85 16.54
C ASP A 53 -10.82 3.31 17.14
N VAL A 54 -10.89 2.90 18.41
CA VAL A 54 -9.73 2.34 19.14
C VAL A 54 -9.26 1.03 18.52
N HIS A 55 -10.15 0.21 17.95
CA HIS A 55 -9.75 -1.07 17.33
C HIS A 55 -8.88 -0.81 16.10
N LEU A 56 -9.25 0.19 15.29
CA LEU A 56 -8.43 0.60 14.14
C LEU A 56 -7.08 1.17 14.54
N LEU A 57 -7.03 1.97 15.61
CA LEU A 57 -5.75 2.47 16.12
C LEU A 57 -4.84 1.31 16.58
N VAL A 58 -5.38 0.32 17.27
CA VAL A 58 -4.62 -0.87 17.71
C VAL A 58 -4.12 -1.67 16.51
N ILE A 59 -4.97 -1.89 15.50
CA ILE A 59 -4.58 -2.57 14.25
C ILE A 59 -3.45 -1.81 13.56
N LEU A 60 -3.60 -0.49 13.37
CA LEU A 60 -2.63 0.36 12.70
C LEU A 60 -1.26 0.29 13.40
N VAL A 61 -1.23 0.50 14.73
CA VAL A 61 0.00 0.43 15.53
C VAL A 61 0.65 -0.95 15.43
N SER A 62 -0.13 -2.02 15.51
CA SER A 62 0.37 -3.40 15.42
C SER A 62 1.04 -3.68 14.07
N ILE A 63 0.43 -3.26 12.96
CA ILE A 63 0.98 -3.42 11.61
C ILE A 63 2.30 -2.67 11.48
N TRP A 64 2.39 -1.43 11.96
CA TRP A 64 3.64 -0.65 11.90
C TRP A 64 4.77 -1.27 12.70
N ILE A 65 4.48 -1.82 13.88
CA ILE A 65 5.47 -2.55 14.69
C ILE A 65 5.97 -3.77 13.92
N ILE A 66 5.06 -4.62 13.42
CA ILE A 66 5.41 -5.84 12.67
C ILE A 66 6.23 -5.48 11.42
N ALA A 67 5.80 -4.47 10.67
CA ALA A 67 6.47 -3.99 9.47
C ALA A 67 7.89 -3.48 9.78
N GLY A 68 8.07 -2.73 10.87
CA GLY A 68 9.37 -2.22 11.30
C GLY A 68 10.37 -3.32 11.65
N TYR A 69 9.90 -4.41 12.30
CA TYR A 69 10.75 -5.57 12.57
C TYR A 69 11.00 -6.41 11.31
N PHE A 70 9.96 -6.65 10.50
CA PHE A 70 10.06 -7.42 9.26
C PHE A 70 11.16 -6.88 8.35
N GLY A 71 11.31 -5.56 8.26
CA GLY A 71 12.32 -4.92 7.41
C GLY A 71 13.76 -5.15 7.88
N LYS A 72 13.95 -5.53 9.15
CA LYS A 72 15.29 -5.80 9.74
C LYS A 72 15.65 -7.28 9.72
N THR A 73 14.74 -8.16 9.30
CA THR A 73 14.94 -9.62 9.37
C THR A 73 15.84 -10.20 8.27
N GLY A 74 16.14 -9.44 7.22
CA GLY A 74 16.81 -9.97 6.02
C GLY A 74 15.87 -10.72 5.06
N ILE A 75 14.57 -10.83 5.39
CA ILE A 75 13.58 -11.48 4.53
C ILE A 75 13.45 -10.77 3.16
N PRO A 76 13.40 -9.42 3.07
CA PRO A 76 13.32 -8.74 1.77
C PRO A 76 14.48 -9.09 0.83
N GLU A 77 15.70 -9.11 1.36
CA GLU A 77 16.92 -9.48 0.64
C GLU A 77 16.85 -10.93 0.17
N TYR A 78 16.46 -11.85 1.07
CA TYR A 78 16.25 -13.25 0.73
C TYR A 78 15.22 -13.45 -0.37
N LEU A 79 14.09 -12.72 -0.33
CA LEU A 79 13.05 -12.79 -1.37
C LEU A 79 13.52 -12.23 -2.71
N GLY A 80 14.38 -11.21 -2.69
CA GLY A 80 15.08 -10.71 -3.86
C GLY A 80 15.95 -11.78 -4.52
N ASP A 81 16.82 -12.39 -3.73
CA ASP A 81 17.72 -13.46 -4.18
C ASP A 81 16.94 -14.67 -4.68
N LEU A 82 15.89 -15.06 -3.97
CA LEU A 82 14.99 -16.13 -4.36
C LEU A 82 14.35 -15.84 -5.72
N SER A 83 13.85 -14.61 -5.92
CA SER A 83 13.26 -14.18 -7.20
C SER A 83 14.26 -14.23 -8.34
N LEU A 84 15.52 -13.84 -8.09
CA LEU A 84 16.59 -13.87 -9.08
C LEU A 84 17.01 -15.31 -9.44
N ARG A 85 17.08 -16.20 -8.45
CA ARG A 85 17.35 -17.63 -8.67
C ARG A 85 16.24 -18.30 -9.48
N LEU A 86 14.97 -18.01 -9.15
CA LEU A 86 13.80 -18.51 -9.88
C LEU A 86 13.74 -17.96 -11.31
N SER A 87 14.17 -16.72 -11.52
CA SER A 87 14.18 -16.11 -12.85
C SER A 87 15.30 -16.62 -13.75
N ARG A 88 16.29 -17.33 -13.19
CA ARG A 88 17.48 -17.85 -13.91
C ARG A 88 18.20 -16.77 -14.73
N GLY A 89 18.26 -15.54 -14.20
CA GLY A 89 18.89 -14.40 -14.87
C GLY A 89 18.00 -13.68 -15.90
N ASN A 90 16.75 -14.10 -16.10
CA ASN A 90 15.79 -13.39 -16.95
C ASN A 90 15.20 -12.19 -16.20
N ILE A 91 15.64 -10.97 -16.54
CA ILE A 91 15.23 -9.74 -15.85
C ILE A 91 13.72 -9.46 -15.93
N PRO A 92 13.03 -9.61 -17.09
CA PRO A 92 11.57 -9.49 -17.15
C PRO A 92 10.85 -10.40 -16.16
N LEU A 93 11.28 -11.67 -16.06
CA LEU A 93 10.70 -12.63 -15.12
C LEU A 93 11.01 -12.26 -13.67
N PHE A 94 12.23 -11.81 -13.39
CA PHE A 94 12.63 -11.31 -12.07
C PHE A 94 11.74 -10.15 -11.61
N VAL A 95 11.57 -9.11 -12.44
CA VAL A 95 10.76 -7.93 -12.09
C VAL A 95 9.31 -8.33 -11.83
N THR A 96 8.75 -9.23 -12.64
CA THR A 96 7.39 -9.76 -12.40
C THR A 96 7.32 -10.52 -11.08
N LEU A 97 8.27 -11.41 -10.79
CA LEU A 97 8.27 -12.19 -9.54
C LEU A 97 8.37 -11.31 -8.30
N VAL A 98 9.26 -10.32 -8.31
CA VAL A 98 9.37 -9.37 -7.19
C VAL A 98 8.10 -8.56 -7.03
N GLY A 99 7.47 -8.13 -8.13
CA GLY A 99 6.16 -7.48 -8.08
C GLY A 99 5.08 -8.39 -7.46
N VAL A 100 4.97 -9.64 -7.90
CA VAL A 100 4.04 -10.64 -7.34
C VAL A 100 4.24 -10.77 -5.82
N ILE A 101 5.48 -10.97 -5.38
CA ILE A 101 5.85 -11.05 -3.96
C ILE A 101 5.47 -9.77 -3.22
N ALA A 102 5.78 -8.60 -3.79
CA ALA A 102 5.42 -7.31 -3.19
C ALA A 102 3.91 -7.19 -2.96
N GLY A 103 3.09 -7.57 -3.94
CA GLY A 103 1.64 -7.57 -3.80
C GLY A 103 1.17 -8.46 -2.65
N PHE A 104 1.65 -9.70 -2.58
CA PHE A 104 1.26 -10.62 -1.50
C PHE A 104 1.71 -10.16 -0.12
N ILE A 105 2.92 -9.62 0.02
CA ILE A 105 3.38 -9.02 1.29
C ILE A 105 2.49 -7.83 1.65
N SER A 106 2.11 -7.01 0.65
CA SER A 106 1.33 -5.80 0.89
C SER A 106 -0.09 -6.06 1.39
N MET A 107 -0.59 -7.30 1.29
CA MET A 107 -1.86 -7.67 1.94
C MET A 107 -1.81 -7.60 3.46
N PHE A 108 -0.62 -7.73 4.04
CA PHE A 108 -0.38 -7.78 5.48
C PHE A 108 0.41 -6.57 5.98
N VAL A 109 1.19 -5.96 5.10
CA VAL A 109 2.09 -4.85 5.40
C VAL A 109 1.72 -3.65 4.55
N ASN A 110 1.82 -2.45 5.12
CA ASN A 110 1.56 -1.21 4.41
C ASN A 110 2.40 -1.09 3.11
N ASN A 111 1.75 -0.71 2.02
CA ASN A 111 2.34 -0.64 0.68
C ASN A 111 3.61 0.24 0.63
N VAL A 112 3.64 1.36 1.35
CA VAL A 112 4.82 2.25 1.43
C VAL A 112 6.03 1.49 1.97
N VAL A 113 5.82 0.68 3.02
CA VAL A 113 6.91 -0.08 3.63
C VAL A 113 7.42 -1.17 2.70
N VAL A 114 6.52 -1.86 1.99
CA VAL A 114 6.90 -2.89 0.99
C VAL A 114 7.78 -2.29 -0.11
N VAL A 115 7.41 -1.12 -0.63
CA VAL A 115 8.23 -0.43 -1.64
C VAL A 115 9.60 -0.06 -1.09
N LEU A 116 9.66 0.48 0.14
CA LEU A 116 10.93 0.85 0.77
C LEU A 116 11.83 -0.35 1.06
N MET A 117 11.26 -1.52 1.36
CA MET A 117 11.99 -2.77 1.59
C MET A 117 12.55 -3.36 0.29
N LEU A 118 11.78 -3.34 -0.80
CA LEU A 118 12.15 -3.99 -2.06
C LEU A 118 12.89 -3.06 -3.03
N ALA A 119 12.79 -1.74 -2.89
CA ALA A 119 13.53 -0.80 -3.73
C ALA A 119 15.06 -0.94 -3.64
N PRO A 120 15.68 -1.16 -2.45
CA PRO A 120 17.10 -1.45 -2.33
C PRO A 120 17.49 -2.74 -3.08
N VAL A 121 16.67 -3.78 -2.97
CA VAL A 121 16.88 -5.08 -3.65
C VAL A 121 16.94 -4.90 -5.17
N ILE A 122 15.97 -4.20 -5.75
CA ILE A 122 15.96 -3.87 -7.18
C ILE A 122 17.18 -3.03 -7.57
N THR A 123 17.56 -2.07 -6.73
CA THR A 123 18.68 -1.16 -7.02
C THR A 123 20.01 -1.90 -6.99
N SER A 124 20.19 -2.86 -6.08
CA SER A 124 21.37 -3.73 -6.05
C SER A 124 21.47 -4.58 -7.31
N ILE A 125 20.37 -5.19 -7.75
CA ILE A 125 20.36 -6.05 -8.95
C ILE A 125 20.51 -5.23 -10.23
N ASN A 126 19.97 -4.02 -10.29
CA ASN A 126 20.23 -3.07 -11.37
C ASN A 126 21.74 -2.88 -11.56
N LYS A 127 22.52 -2.67 -10.49
CA LYS A 127 23.98 -2.47 -10.61
C LYS A 127 24.70 -3.64 -11.29
N SER A 128 24.18 -4.86 -11.18
CA SER A 128 24.76 -6.06 -11.79
C SER A 128 24.26 -6.36 -13.22
N TYR A 129 23.16 -5.77 -13.66
CA TYR A 129 22.51 -6.06 -14.96
C TYR A 129 22.27 -4.82 -15.84
N GLY A 130 22.59 -3.62 -15.35
CA GLY A 130 22.59 -2.36 -16.10
C GLY A 130 21.23 -1.82 -16.54
N PHE A 131 20.12 -2.07 -15.82
CA PHE A 131 18.77 -1.62 -16.21
C PHE A 131 18.22 -0.47 -15.36
N LYS A 132 17.43 0.44 -15.93
CA LYS A 132 16.82 1.54 -15.15
C LYS A 132 15.86 1.02 -14.07
N ALA A 133 16.24 1.18 -12.79
CA ALA A 133 15.45 0.72 -11.62
C ALA A 133 14.08 1.43 -11.46
N THR A 134 13.89 2.61 -12.04
CA THR A 134 12.65 3.39 -11.91
C THR A 134 11.40 2.62 -12.35
N GLY A 135 11.47 1.89 -13.47
CA GLY A 135 10.33 1.12 -13.99
C GLY A 135 9.94 -0.04 -13.05
N PRO A 136 10.88 -0.93 -12.68
CA PRO A 136 10.63 -2.01 -11.73
C PRO A 136 10.15 -1.53 -10.35
N ILE A 137 10.70 -0.44 -9.81
CA ILE A 137 10.24 0.14 -8.53
C ILE A 137 8.80 0.66 -8.66
N LEU A 138 8.47 1.33 -9.76
CA LEU A 138 7.10 1.78 -10.02
C LEU A 138 6.14 0.58 -10.12
N PHE A 139 6.56 -0.49 -10.79
CA PHE A 139 5.78 -1.73 -10.89
C PHE A 139 5.52 -2.36 -9.51
N ILE A 140 6.53 -2.42 -8.63
CA ILE A 140 6.36 -2.85 -7.23
C ILE A 140 5.34 -1.97 -6.50
N GLY A 141 5.41 -0.65 -6.68
CA GLY A 141 4.45 0.30 -6.11
C GLY A 141 3.02 0.01 -6.56
N LEU A 142 2.80 -0.19 -7.86
CA LEU A 142 1.50 -0.55 -8.41
C LEU A 142 0.99 -1.89 -7.87
N CYS A 143 1.86 -2.91 -7.83
CA CYS A 143 1.54 -4.23 -7.32
C CYS A 143 1.13 -4.21 -5.83
N SER A 144 1.93 -3.52 -5.00
CA SER A 144 1.67 -3.36 -3.57
C SER A 144 0.38 -2.59 -3.31
N ASN A 145 0.12 -1.49 -4.04
CA ASN A 145 -1.10 -0.72 -3.84
C ASN A 145 -2.36 -1.48 -4.29
N PHE A 146 -2.29 -2.20 -5.41
CA PHE A 146 -3.41 -3.02 -5.87
C PHE A 146 -3.79 -4.07 -4.83
N MET A 147 -2.81 -4.86 -4.39
CA MET A 147 -3.05 -5.99 -3.51
C MET A 147 -3.19 -5.60 -2.02
N GLY A 148 -2.68 -4.45 -1.61
CA GLY A 148 -2.87 -3.90 -0.26
C GLY A 148 -4.33 -3.56 0.07
N THR A 149 -5.17 -3.40 -0.94
CA THR A 149 -6.62 -3.23 -0.75
C THR A 149 -7.40 -4.55 -0.64
N ALA A 150 -6.73 -5.70 -0.79
CA ALA A 150 -7.37 -7.02 -0.82
C ALA A 150 -7.74 -7.56 0.58
N LEU A 151 -7.07 -7.11 1.63
CA LEU A 151 -7.32 -7.51 3.02
C LEU A 151 -7.35 -6.29 3.94
N LEU A 152 -7.92 -6.48 5.13
CA LEU A 152 -8.07 -5.45 6.14
C LEU A 152 -6.74 -4.80 6.57
N LEU A 153 -5.64 -5.55 6.61
CA LEU A 153 -4.37 -5.06 7.15
C LEU A 153 -3.55 -4.24 6.14
N GLY A 154 -3.78 -4.42 4.84
CA GLY A 154 -2.82 -3.97 3.83
C GLY A 154 -2.74 -2.45 3.63
N ASP A 155 -3.86 -1.73 3.75
CA ASP A 155 -3.91 -0.27 3.53
C ASP A 155 -5.04 0.39 4.33
N LEU A 156 -5.04 1.72 4.38
CA LEU A 156 -6.03 2.55 5.07
C LEU A 156 -7.47 2.39 4.52
N PRO A 157 -7.75 2.29 3.20
CA PRO A 157 -9.13 2.22 2.73
C PRO A 157 -9.92 0.99 3.23
N PRO A 158 -9.36 -0.26 3.22
CA PRO A 158 -9.99 -1.41 3.90
C PRO A 158 -10.22 -1.20 5.40
N GLN A 159 -9.29 -0.54 6.09
CA GLN A 159 -9.43 -0.21 7.52
C GLN A 159 -10.56 0.79 7.76
N MET A 160 -10.67 1.82 6.93
CA MET A 160 -11.81 2.76 6.98
C MET A 160 -13.13 2.05 6.66
N LEU A 161 -13.14 1.09 5.72
CA LEU A 161 -14.30 0.27 5.43
C LEU A 161 -14.73 -0.56 6.65
N HIS A 162 -13.79 -1.13 7.39
CA HIS A 162 -14.07 -1.81 8.66
C HIS A 162 -14.73 -0.86 9.67
N SER A 163 -14.24 0.37 9.83
CA SER A 163 -14.82 1.35 10.76
C SER A 163 -16.31 1.58 10.51
N VAL A 164 -16.71 1.66 9.25
CA VAL A 164 -18.09 2.03 8.88
C VAL A 164 -19.02 0.83 8.72
N THR A 165 -18.49 -0.34 8.32
CA THR A 165 -19.30 -1.54 8.04
C THR A 165 -19.22 -2.60 9.14
N GLY A 166 -18.22 -2.54 10.01
CA GLY A 166 -17.91 -3.59 10.99
C GLY A 166 -17.39 -4.89 10.38
N ILE A 167 -17.05 -4.94 9.08
CA ILE A 167 -16.55 -6.16 8.43
C ILE A 167 -15.19 -6.55 8.99
N GLU A 168 -15.10 -7.71 9.63
CA GLU A 168 -13.83 -8.27 10.12
C GLU A 168 -12.98 -8.89 9.01
N PHE A 169 -11.74 -9.26 9.34
CA PHE A 169 -10.75 -9.84 8.41
C PHE A 169 -11.31 -10.99 7.55
N LEU A 170 -12.06 -11.93 8.13
CA LEU A 170 -12.63 -13.06 7.39
C LEU A 170 -13.66 -12.63 6.34
N GLY A 171 -14.34 -11.51 6.55
CA GLY A 171 -15.27 -10.92 5.59
C GLY A 171 -14.58 -10.39 4.33
N PHE A 172 -13.28 -10.13 4.35
CA PHE A 172 -12.51 -9.78 3.14
C PHE A 172 -12.19 -11.01 2.26
N ILE A 173 -12.28 -12.22 2.84
CA ILE A 173 -12.14 -13.48 2.11
C ILE A 173 -13.50 -13.96 1.61
N TRP A 174 -14.49 -14.02 2.50
CA TRP A 174 -15.82 -14.52 2.19
C TRP A 174 -16.89 -13.72 2.94
N GLN A 175 -17.83 -13.12 2.20
CA GLN A 175 -18.89 -12.29 2.77
C GLN A 175 -20.23 -12.67 2.13
N ALA A 176 -21.25 -12.88 2.97
CA ALA A 176 -22.63 -13.11 2.53
C ALA A 176 -22.79 -14.20 1.44
N GLY A 177 -22.05 -15.32 1.57
CA GLY A 177 -22.14 -16.45 0.64
C GLY A 177 -21.41 -16.23 -0.70
N ARG A 178 -20.61 -15.16 -0.83
CA ARG A 178 -19.87 -14.83 -2.05
C ARG A 178 -18.38 -14.58 -1.76
N PRO A 179 -17.49 -14.87 -2.72
CA PRO A 179 -16.10 -14.44 -2.63
C PRO A 179 -16.03 -12.92 -2.53
N SER A 180 -15.29 -12.43 -1.53
CA SER A 180 -15.13 -11.00 -1.27
C SER A 180 -13.90 -10.44 -2.00
N SER A 181 -13.34 -9.32 -1.55
CA SER A 181 -12.22 -8.63 -2.19
C SER A 181 -10.99 -9.50 -2.43
N PHE A 182 -10.53 -10.28 -1.45
CA PHE A 182 -9.31 -11.09 -1.56
C PHE A 182 -9.28 -12.04 -2.76
N PRO A 183 -10.24 -12.97 -2.95
CA PRO A 183 -10.21 -13.89 -4.08
C PRO A 183 -10.38 -13.19 -5.44
N ILE A 184 -11.21 -12.14 -5.50
CA ILE A 184 -11.46 -11.38 -6.74
C ILE A 184 -10.19 -10.64 -7.14
N LEU A 185 -9.60 -9.86 -6.22
CA LEU A 185 -8.39 -9.10 -6.48
C LEU A 185 -7.22 -10.03 -6.76
N THR A 186 -7.10 -11.17 -6.08
CA THR A 186 -6.03 -12.14 -6.36
C THR A 186 -6.10 -12.68 -7.79
N ALA A 187 -7.30 -13.03 -8.27
CA ALA A 187 -7.48 -13.51 -9.65
C ALA A 187 -7.13 -12.43 -10.68
N VAL A 188 -7.62 -11.20 -10.49
CA VAL A 188 -7.32 -10.06 -11.37
C VAL A 188 -5.84 -9.71 -11.33
N TYR A 189 -5.24 -9.75 -10.14
CA TYR A 189 -3.83 -9.41 -9.92
C TYR A 189 -2.89 -10.35 -10.67
N LEU A 190 -3.12 -11.67 -10.58
CA LEU A 190 -2.31 -12.65 -11.32
C LEU A 190 -2.42 -12.45 -12.83
N LEU A 191 -3.61 -12.13 -13.32
CA LEU A 191 -3.85 -11.80 -14.74
C LEU A 191 -3.11 -10.52 -15.14
N VAL A 192 -3.15 -9.46 -14.33
CA VAL A 192 -2.43 -8.20 -14.58
C VAL A 192 -0.92 -8.44 -14.58
N CYS A 193 -0.39 -9.16 -13.59
CA CYS A 193 1.03 -9.53 -13.55
C CYS A 193 1.47 -10.34 -14.77
N TYR A 194 0.60 -11.22 -15.29
CA TYR A 194 0.85 -11.94 -16.53
C TYR A 194 0.92 -11.01 -17.75
N PHE A 195 0.01 -10.04 -17.88
CA PHE A 195 0.09 -9.05 -18.97
C PHE A 195 1.32 -8.14 -18.85
N PHE A 196 1.68 -7.70 -17.65
CA PHE A 196 2.92 -6.95 -17.41
C PHE A 196 4.15 -7.76 -17.76
N TYR A 197 4.19 -9.06 -17.44
CA TYR A 197 5.26 -9.96 -17.86
C TYR A 197 5.39 -10.00 -19.38
N LEU A 198 4.29 -10.14 -20.12
CA LEU A 198 4.31 -10.08 -21.59
C LEU A 198 4.84 -8.74 -22.12
N GLY A 199 4.49 -7.63 -21.45
CA GLY A 199 5.02 -6.31 -21.75
C GLY A 199 6.52 -6.19 -21.49
N PHE A 200 7.00 -6.64 -20.32
CA PHE A 200 8.41 -6.60 -19.95
C PHE A 200 9.28 -7.47 -20.86
N ARG A 201 8.76 -8.61 -21.32
CA ARG A 201 9.43 -9.44 -22.34
C ARG A 201 9.67 -8.73 -23.67
N ARG A 202 8.86 -7.73 -24.01
CA ARG A 202 9.01 -6.92 -25.22
C ARG A 202 9.80 -5.64 -25.00
N SER A 203 10.20 -5.35 -23.76
CA SER A 203 10.93 -4.15 -23.38
C SER A 203 12.45 -4.37 -23.37
N GLU A 204 13.20 -3.28 -23.20
CA GLU A 204 14.67 -3.32 -23.08
C GLU A 204 15.17 -4.21 -21.91
N LEU A 205 14.33 -4.47 -20.90
CA LEU A 205 14.64 -5.41 -19.82
C LEU A 205 14.98 -6.81 -20.34
N SER A 206 14.38 -7.23 -21.46
CA SER A 206 14.63 -8.54 -22.07
C SER A 206 16.04 -8.71 -22.65
N ARG A 207 16.76 -7.59 -22.87
CA ARG A 207 18.11 -7.56 -23.43
C ARG A 207 19.20 -7.44 -22.36
N CYS A 208 18.82 -7.31 -21.09
CA CYS A 208 19.76 -7.20 -19.99
C CYS A 208 20.39 -8.56 -19.70
N VAL A 209 21.71 -8.60 -19.77
CA VAL A 209 22.57 -9.76 -19.47
C VAL A 209 23.39 -9.41 -18.23
N PRO A 210 23.78 -10.37 -17.38
CA PRO A 210 24.67 -10.09 -16.26
C PRO A 210 25.94 -9.39 -16.76
N ASP A 211 26.30 -8.29 -16.12
CA ASP A 211 27.55 -7.58 -16.41
C ASP A 211 28.69 -8.40 -15.79
N ASP A 212 29.53 -9.02 -16.62
CA ASP A 212 30.64 -9.90 -16.18
C ASP A 212 31.69 -9.13 -15.35
N GLU A 213 31.63 -7.79 -15.33
CA GLU A 213 32.50 -6.89 -14.56
C GLU A 213 31.90 -6.38 -13.23
N ALA A 214 30.67 -6.78 -12.87
CA ALA A 214 30.06 -6.32 -11.63
C ALA A 214 30.75 -6.93 -10.39
N PRO A 215 31.17 -6.13 -9.38
CA PRO A 215 31.79 -6.65 -8.17
C PRO A 215 30.80 -7.58 -7.44
N ARG A 216 31.22 -8.82 -7.23
CA ARG A 216 30.48 -9.85 -6.49
C ARG A 216 30.33 -9.48 -5.01
#